data_AF-H2YZU2-F1
#
_entry.id   AF-H2YZU2-F1
#
_cell.length_a   1.000
_cell.length_b   1.000
_cell.length_c   1.000
_cell.angle_alpha   90.00
_cell.angle_beta   90.00
_cell.angle_gamma   90.00
#
_symmetry.space_group_name_H-M   'P 1'
#
loop_
_entity.id
_entity.type
_entity.pdbx_description
1 polymer ?
#
loop_
_entity_poly.entity_id
_entity_poly.type
_entity_poly.pdbx_seq_one_letter_code
_entity_poly.pdbx_strand_id
1 'polypeptide(L)'
;MSLYESQGDEFALHNQWQLVRIYPKGTRTNSSNYNPLAMWNSGCQIVALNYQTEDRDTHINDALFRSNGGCGYVLKPNCLLSGNFDANKISKDSPFAKPTKLVIRVISAQQLPKPKSSKKSDVIDPYVIVSISGCDIDKQSKATSVVDDNGFNPTWETEPELTFNVTMPQMAFVTFDVMDKDAVGDDDLVGTYTLPFHSLAKGYRHVHLCTLGSKPLLPATLFINIKQT
;
A
#
# COMPACT_ATOMS: atom_id res chain seq x y z
N MET A 1 -3.69 20.93 -14.76
CA MET A 1 -3.22 19.61 -15.18
C MET A 1 -1.74 19.53 -14.84
N SER A 2 -1.31 18.49 -14.12
CA SER A 2 0.10 18.30 -13.77
C SER A 2 0.89 17.74 -14.97
N LEU A 3 2.23 17.90 -14.98
CA LEU A 3 3.08 17.30 -16.03
C LEU A 3 2.89 15.78 -16.12
N TYR A 4 2.68 15.13 -14.97
CA TYR A 4 2.33 13.71 -14.88
C TYR A 4 1.07 13.37 -15.70
N GLU A 5 0.02 14.18 -15.58
CA GLU A 5 -1.27 13.95 -16.25
C GLU A 5 -1.22 14.26 -17.76
N SER A 6 -0.51 15.32 -18.16
CA SER A 6 -0.53 15.78 -19.55
C SER A 6 0.60 15.22 -20.43
N GLN A 7 1.76 14.93 -19.85
CA GLN A 7 3.02 14.60 -20.54
C GLN A 7 3.79 13.49 -19.79
N GLY A 8 3.07 12.46 -19.33
CA GLY A 8 3.61 11.40 -18.47
C GLY A 8 4.80 10.64 -19.07
N ASP A 9 4.75 10.37 -20.37
CA ASP A 9 5.83 9.75 -21.15
C ASP A 9 7.09 10.62 -21.23
N GLU A 10 6.94 11.87 -21.68
CA GLU A 10 8.07 12.80 -21.78
C GLU A 10 8.72 13.03 -20.42
N PHE A 11 7.91 13.11 -19.36
CA PHE A 11 8.40 13.28 -18.01
C PHE A 11 9.15 12.03 -17.50
N ALA A 12 8.64 10.83 -17.79
CA ALA A 12 9.34 9.59 -17.48
C ALA A 12 10.68 9.47 -18.24
N LEU A 13 10.72 9.88 -19.51
CA LEU A 13 11.95 9.94 -20.31
C LEU A 13 12.96 10.91 -19.72
N HIS A 14 12.53 12.11 -19.30
CA HIS A 14 13.40 13.09 -18.63
C HIS A 14 14.04 12.50 -17.35
N ASN A 15 13.24 11.80 -16.55
CA ASN A 15 13.66 11.17 -15.30
C ASN A 15 14.61 9.97 -15.48
N GLN A 16 14.87 9.52 -16.71
CA GLN A 16 15.92 8.52 -17.00
C GLN A 16 17.33 9.13 -16.93
N TRP A 17 17.44 10.44 -17.20
CA TRP A 17 18.73 11.13 -17.34
C TRP A 17 18.96 12.24 -16.32
N GLN A 18 17.89 12.74 -15.70
CA GLN A 18 17.93 13.87 -14.77
C GLN A 18 17.23 13.51 -13.46
N LEU A 19 17.71 14.11 -12.36
CA LEU A 19 17.05 14.03 -11.06
C LEU A 19 15.98 15.12 -10.95
N VAL A 20 14.78 14.74 -10.56
CA VAL A 20 13.67 15.66 -10.32
C VAL A 20 13.26 15.63 -8.86
N ARG A 21 13.07 16.83 -8.30
CA ARG A 21 12.55 17.04 -6.96
C ARG A 21 11.10 17.54 -7.01
N ILE A 22 10.22 16.82 -6.34
CA ILE A 22 8.82 17.18 -6.11
C ILE A 22 8.64 17.55 -4.65
N TYR A 23 7.76 18.51 -4.34
CA TYR A 23 7.48 18.94 -2.97
C TYR A 23 6.01 19.34 -2.82
N PRO A 24 5.46 19.34 -1.58
CA PRO A 24 4.08 19.72 -1.33
C PRO A 24 3.80 21.17 -1.77
N LYS A 25 2.60 21.42 -2.29
CA LYS A 25 2.16 22.79 -2.61
C LYS A 25 2.17 23.66 -1.35
N GLY A 26 2.55 24.94 -1.49
CA GLY A 26 2.59 25.90 -0.38
C GLY A 26 1.26 26.12 0.34
N THR A 27 0.13 25.76 -0.28
CA THR A 27 -1.20 25.81 0.35
C THR A 27 -1.42 24.73 1.43
N ARG A 28 -0.54 23.73 1.54
CA ARG A 28 -0.59 22.67 2.56
C ARG A 28 0.04 23.14 3.86
N THR A 29 -0.51 24.22 4.44
CA THR A 29 -0.02 24.84 5.68
C THR A 29 -0.17 23.92 6.89
N ASN A 30 -1.09 22.96 6.84
CA ASN A 30 -1.24 21.89 7.85
C ASN A 30 -0.24 20.73 7.69
N SER A 31 0.75 20.85 6.80
CA SER A 31 1.75 19.81 6.52
C SER A 31 1.18 18.48 5.97
N SER A 32 -0.05 18.47 5.44
CA SER A 32 -0.59 17.29 4.75
C SER A 32 0.28 16.89 3.55
N ASN A 33 0.37 15.59 3.26
CA ASN A 33 1.10 15.09 2.10
C ASN A 33 0.22 14.91 0.85
N TYR A 34 0.90 14.78 -0.29
CA TYR A 34 0.32 14.37 -1.55
C TYR A 34 0.70 12.91 -1.82
N ASN A 35 -0.08 12.23 -2.66
CA ASN A 35 0.20 10.86 -3.05
C ASN A 35 1.56 10.74 -3.79
N PRO A 36 2.57 10.07 -3.20
CA PRO A 36 3.88 9.95 -3.83
C PRO A 36 3.89 8.95 -4.99
N LEU A 37 2.95 8.00 -5.05
CA LEU A 37 2.89 6.97 -6.09
C LEU A 37 2.78 7.58 -7.48
N ALA A 38 1.99 8.63 -7.66
CA ALA A 38 1.86 9.31 -8.94
C ALA A 38 3.22 9.83 -9.44
N MET A 39 4.04 10.37 -8.54
CA MET A 39 5.36 10.90 -8.89
C MET A 39 6.37 9.77 -9.16
N TRP A 40 6.35 8.69 -8.38
CA TRP A 40 7.17 7.51 -8.65
C TRP A 40 6.76 6.79 -9.93
N ASN A 41 5.47 6.82 -10.29
CA ASN A 41 4.95 6.26 -11.54
C ASN A 41 5.47 6.97 -12.79
N SER A 42 5.93 8.23 -12.69
CA SER A 42 6.70 8.92 -13.74
C SER A 42 8.21 8.89 -13.52
N GLY A 43 8.70 8.14 -12.53
CA GLY A 43 10.13 7.98 -12.27
C GLY A 43 10.81 9.14 -11.54
N CYS A 44 10.05 10.08 -10.96
CA CYS A 44 10.60 11.13 -10.10
C CYS A 44 11.30 10.49 -8.88
N GLN A 45 12.49 10.96 -8.53
CA GLN A 45 13.35 10.30 -7.55
C GLN A 45 13.30 10.99 -6.19
N ILE A 46 13.30 12.33 -6.16
CA ILE A 46 13.32 13.11 -4.92
C ILE A 46 11.89 13.60 -4.63
N VAL A 47 11.03 12.68 -4.22
CA VAL A 47 9.62 12.95 -3.88
C VAL A 47 9.55 13.38 -2.42
N ALA A 48 9.68 14.68 -2.15
CA ALA A 48 9.73 15.20 -0.78
C ALA A 48 8.34 15.19 -0.14
N LEU A 49 8.28 14.66 1.08
CA LEU A 49 7.10 14.60 1.95
C LEU A 49 7.40 15.28 3.29
N ASN A 50 6.34 15.67 3.99
CA ASN A 50 6.37 16.14 5.37
C ASN A 50 6.44 14.92 6.31
N TYR A 51 7.65 14.51 6.70
CA TYR A 51 7.89 13.32 7.54
C TYR A 51 7.31 13.45 8.97
N GLN A 52 7.00 14.66 9.42
CA GLN A 52 6.35 14.89 10.72
C GLN A 52 4.87 14.51 10.75
N THR A 53 4.26 14.27 9.57
CA THR A 53 2.84 13.95 9.44
C THR A 53 2.67 12.44 9.34
N GLU A 54 2.03 11.81 10.33
CA GLU A 54 1.67 10.39 10.26
C GLU A 54 0.41 10.21 9.39
N ASP A 55 0.59 9.84 8.12
CA ASP A 55 -0.49 9.67 7.15
C ASP A 55 -0.21 8.49 6.18
N ARG A 56 -1.16 8.21 5.28
CA ARG A 56 -1.03 7.12 4.30
C ARG A 56 0.15 7.33 3.33
N ASP A 57 0.48 8.59 3.04
CA ASP A 57 1.51 8.95 2.06
C ASP A 57 2.93 8.75 2.63
N THR A 58 3.13 9.07 3.92
CA THR A 58 4.37 8.75 4.65
C THR A 58 4.50 7.26 4.91
N HIS A 59 3.40 6.57 5.25
CA HIS A 59 3.40 5.11 5.43
C HIS A 59 3.84 4.35 4.18
N ILE A 60 3.34 4.74 3.00
CA ILE A 60 3.75 4.10 1.73
C ILE A 60 5.18 4.46 1.34
N ASN A 61 5.65 5.65 1.70
CA ASN A 61 7.06 6.03 1.57
C ASN A 61 7.95 5.14 2.42
N ASP A 62 7.61 4.94 3.70
CA ASP A 62 8.35 4.03 4.56
C ASP A 62 8.32 2.61 4.00
N ALA A 63 7.19 2.17 3.44
CA ALA A 63 7.07 0.87 2.79
C ALA A 63 8.02 0.69 1.61
N LEU A 64 8.12 1.69 0.72
CA LEU A 64 9.06 1.65 -0.39
C LEU A 64 10.49 1.57 0.12
N PHE A 65 10.87 2.47 1.03
CA PHE A 65 12.25 2.62 1.47
C PHE A 65 12.71 1.61 2.52
N ARG A 66 11.81 0.80 3.09
CA ARG A 66 12.18 -0.46 3.80
C ARG A 66 12.86 -1.46 2.86
N SER A 67 12.64 -1.36 1.56
CA SER A 67 13.33 -2.17 0.56
C SER A 67 14.83 -1.88 0.52
N ASN A 68 15.60 -2.75 -0.12
CA ASN A 68 17.05 -2.58 -0.29
C ASN A 68 17.79 -2.31 1.04
N GLY A 69 17.38 -3.00 2.11
CA GLY A 69 17.97 -2.88 3.43
C GLY A 69 17.76 -1.53 4.12
N GLY A 70 16.77 -0.72 3.71
CA GLY A 70 16.48 0.53 4.41
C GLY A 70 17.43 1.69 4.08
N CYS A 71 18.23 1.59 3.02
CA CYS A 71 19.32 2.53 2.77
C CYS A 71 18.89 3.90 2.21
N GLY A 72 17.60 4.09 1.95
CA GLY A 72 17.06 5.32 1.34
C GLY A 72 17.15 5.39 -0.19
N TYR A 73 17.71 4.36 -0.84
CA TYR A 73 17.78 4.27 -2.30
C TYR A 73 17.19 2.95 -2.79
N VAL A 74 16.21 3.03 -3.69
CA VAL A 74 15.57 1.89 -4.34
C VAL A 74 15.73 2.02 -5.85
N LEU A 75 16.25 0.99 -6.50
CA LEU A 75 16.41 0.97 -7.96
C LEU A 75 15.03 1.02 -8.62
N LYS A 76 14.84 1.96 -9.56
CA LYS A 76 13.61 2.04 -10.35
C LYS A 76 13.41 0.76 -11.19
N PRO A 77 12.18 0.34 -11.46
CA PRO A 77 11.91 -0.75 -12.39
C PRO A 77 12.32 -0.40 -13.82
N ASN A 78 12.63 -1.42 -14.62
CA ASN A 78 13.17 -1.24 -15.99
C ASN A 78 12.31 -0.36 -16.91
N CYS A 79 10.98 -0.37 -16.73
CA CYS A 79 10.07 0.49 -17.49
C CYS A 79 10.32 1.99 -17.24
N LEU A 80 10.94 2.37 -16.13
CA LEU A 80 11.32 3.74 -15.77
C LEU A 80 12.82 4.04 -15.98
N LEU A 81 13.57 3.08 -16.50
CA LEU A 81 15.00 3.19 -16.80
C LEU A 81 15.29 3.23 -18.30
N SER A 82 14.39 2.69 -19.12
CA SER A 82 14.60 2.60 -20.57
C SER A 82 13.29 2.55 -21.34
N GLY A 83 13.30 3.15 -22.54
CA GLY A 83 12.16 3.15 -23.45
C GLY A 83 11.12 4.23 -23.12
N ASN A 84 10.05 4.26 -23.91
CA ASN A 84 8.93 5.16 -23.69
C ASN A 84 7.88 4.48 -22.78
N PHE A 85 7.59 5.08 -21.64
CA PHE A 85 6.66 4.54 -20.64
C PHE A 85 5.77 5.65 -20.08
N ASP A 86 4.46 5.43 -20.08
CA ASP A 86 3.47 6.31 -19.46
C ASP A 86 2.54 5.46 -18.58
N ALA A 87 2.64 5.64 -17.27
CA ALA A 87 1.81 4.91 -16.31
C ALA A 87 0.31 5.21 -16.45
N ASN A 88 -0.07 6.37 -17.00
CA ASN A 88 -1.47 6.75 -17.21
C ASN A 88 -2.08 6.11 -18.47
N LYS A 89 -1.23 5.62 -19.38
CA LYS A 89 -1.65 5.00 -20.65
C LYS A 89 -1.29 3.51 -20.71
N ILE A 90 -0.88 2.93 -19.59
CA ILE A 90 -0.45 1.53 -19.53
C ILE A 90 -1.63 0.59 -19.82
N SER A 91 -1.38 -0.45 -20.59
CA SER A 91 -2.37 -1.49 -20.92
C SER A 91 -1.80 -2.89 -20.64
N LYS A 92 -2.67 -3.90 -20.70
CA LYS A 92 -2.28 -5.31 -20.55
C LYS A 92 -1.32 -5.80 -21.63
N ASP A 93 -1.33 -5.16 -22.79
CA ASP A 93 -0.48 -5.50 -23.94
C ASP A 93 0.86 -4.75 -23.92
N SER A 94 1.14 -3.98 -22.86
CA SER A 94 2.41 -3.28 -22.72
C SER A 94 3.59 -4.26 -22.73
N PRO A 95 4.70 -3.94 -23.42
CA PRO A 95 5.92 -4.75 -23.36
C PRO A 95 6.54 -4.80 -21.95
N PHE A 96 6.14 -3.90 -21.05
CA PHE A 96 6.58 -3.88 -19.66
C PHE A 96 5.63 -4.63 -18.71
N ALA A 97 4.45 -5.04 -19.19
CA ALA A 97 3.49 -5.78 -18.37
C ALA A 97 4.09 -7.13 -17.96
N LYS A 98 3.91 -7.47 -16.69
CA LYS A 98 4.24 -8.79 -16.13
C LYS A 98 3.05 -9.32 -15.35
N PRO A 99 1.92 -9.61 -16.02
CA PRO A 99 0.68 -9.94 -15.35
C PRO A 99 0.88 -11.10 -14.37
N THR A 100 0.49 -10.87 -13.12
CA THR A 100 0.62 -11.84 -12.03
C THR A 100 -0.72 -11.92 -11.31
N LYS A 101 -1.21 -13.14 -11.10
CA LYS A 101 -2.38 -13.38 -10.25
C LYS A 101 -1.89 -13.57 -8.81
N LEU A 102 -2.26 -12.63 -7.95
CA LEU A 102 -2.02 -12.67 -6.52
C LEU A 102 -3.26 -13.22 -5.82
N VAL A 103 -3.10 -14.27 -5.03
CA VAL A 103 -4.18 -14.86 -4.23
C VAL A 103 -3.77 -14.82 -2.77
N ILE A 104 -4.59 -14.18 -1.95
CA ILE A 104 -4.35 -13.99 -0.51
C ILE A 104 -5.52 -14.61 0.25
N ARG A 105 -5.22 -15.58 1.10
CA ARG A 105 -6.14 -16.03 2.14
C ARG A 105 -5.83 -15.29 3.43
N VAL A 106 -6.77 -14.51 3.90
CA VAL A 106 -6.75 -13.97 5.27
C VAL A 106 -7.29 -15.05 6.19
N ILE A 107 -6.50 -15.55 7.12
CA ILE A 107 -6.88 -16.71 7.95
C ILE A 107 -7.36 -16.22 9.31
N SER A 108 -6.57 -15.39 9.98
CA SER A 108 -6.89 -14.88 11.32
C SER A 108 -6.07 -13.64 11.65
N ALA A 109 -6.45 -12.94 12.72
CA ALA A 109 -5.61 -11.95 13.37
C ALA A 109 -5.27 -12.38 14.80
N GLN A 110 -4.28 -11.72 15.39
CA GLN A 110 -3.83 -11.99 16.75
C GLN A 110 -3.69 -10.66 17.48
N GLN A 111 -4.31 -10.55 18.66
CA GLN A 111 -4.10 -9.47 19.63
C GLN A 111 -4.18 -8.06 19.04
N LEU A 112 -5.25 -7.80 18.28
CA LEU A 112 -5.53 -6.50 17.70
C LEU A 112 -5.77 -5.46 18.82
N PRO A 113 -5.13 -4.28 18.75
CA PRO A 113 -5.36 -3.22 19.72
C PRO A 113 -6.75 -2.62 19.52
N LYS A 114 -7.28 -2.00 20.57
CA LYS A 114 -8.46 -1.14 20.44
C LYS A 114 -8.05 0.20 19.83
N PRO A 115 -8.81 0.76 18.87
CA PRO A 115 -8.66 2.15 18.47
C PRO A 115 -8.70 3.10 19.68
N LYS A 116 -8.04 4.26 19.57
CA LYS A 116 -7.96 5.23 20.67
C LYS A 116 -9.31 5.88 21.01
N SER A 117 -10.22 5.87 20.05
CA SER A 117 -11.60 6.39 20.10
C SER A 117 -12.55 5.49 20.89
N SER A 118 -12.26 4.19 20.97
CA SER A 118 -13.17 3.20 21.56
C SER A 118 -13.25 3.31 23.08
N LYS A 119 -14.43 3.06 23.68
CA LYS A 119 -14.56 3.02 25.14
C LYS A 119 -13.88 1.78 25.69
N LYS A 120 -13.52 1.81 26.97
CA LYS A 120 -12.82 0.70 27.64
C LYS A 120 -13.60 -0.63 27.56
N SER A 121 -14.92 -0.57 27.55
CA SER A 121 -15.84 -1.72 27.44
C SER A 121 -15.94 -2.32 26.04
N ASP A 122 -15.66 -1.54 25.00
CA ASP A 122 -16.02 -1.90 23.64
C ASP A 122 -15.02 -2.93 23.11
N VAL A 123 -15.51 -4.01 22.51
CA VAL A 123 -14.66 -4.96 21.80
C VAL A 123 -14.72 -4.57 20.33
N ILE A 124 -13.58 -4.73 19.65
CA ILE A 124 -13.51 -4.37 18.23
C ILE A 124 -14.24 -5.41 17.38
N ASP A 125 -14.79 -4.95 16.26
CA ASP A 125 -15.48 -5.73 15.24
C ASP A 125 -14.60 -5.77 13.96
N PRO A 126 -13.50 -6.55 13.95
CA PRO A 126 -12.48 -6.38 12.93
C PRO A 126 -12.92 -6.92 11.57
N TYR A 127 -12.42 -6.26 10.52
CA TYR A 127 -12.31 -6.81 9.17
C TYR A 127 -11.02 -6.36 8.50
N VAL A 128 -10.59 -7.08 7.47
CA VAL A 128 -9.33 -6.80 6.77
C VAL A 128 -9.60 -6.34 5.36
N ILE A 129 -9.09 -5.16 5.01
CA ILE A 129 -9.04 -4.66 3.64
C ILE A 129 -7.64 -4.96 3.08
N VAL A 130 -7.61 -5.66 1.94
CA VAL A 130 -6.40 -5.84 1.14
C VAL A 130 -6.53 -5.02 -0.13
N SER A 131 -5.60 -4.10 -0.34
CA SER A 131 -5.59 -3.22 -1.51
C SER A 131 -4.29 -3.30 -2.29
N ILE A 132 -4.43 -3.16 -3.61
CA ILE A 132 -3.34 -3.03 -4.56
C ILE A 132 -3.33 -1.57 -5.03
N SER A 133 -2.18 -0.92 -4.91
CA SER A 133 -1.92 0.42 -5.44
C SER A 133 -0.69 0.39 -6.34
N GLY A 134 -0.45 1.46 -7.12
CA GLY A 134 0.62 1.52 -8.11
C GLY A 134 0.14 2.25 -9.34
N CYS A 135 0.24 1.61 -10.52
CA CYS A 135 -0.44 2.09 -11.73
C CYS A 135 -1.96 1.97 -11.58
N ASP A 136 -2.71 2.90 -12.19
CA ASP A 136 -4.19 2.94 -12.05
C ASP A 136 -4.87 1.67 -12.57
N ILE A 137 -4.32 1.00 -13.60
CA ILE A 137 -4.83 -0.26 -14.14
C ILE A 137 -4.87 -1.39 -13.10
N ASP A 138 -4.00 -1.34 -12.09
CA ASP A 138 -3.87 -2.38 -11.06
C ASP A 138 -4.63 -2.06 -9.78
N LYS A 139 -5.15 -0.84 -9.65
CA LYS A 139 -5.81 -0.36 -8.44
C LYS A 139 -7.04 -1.20 -8.13
N GLN A 140 -6.98 -1.95 -7.03
CA GLN A 140 -8.01 -2.90 -6.60
C GLN A 140 -8.09 -2.89 -5.08
N SER A 141 -9.27 -3.13 -4.53
CA SER A 141 -9.46 -3.30 -3.08
C SER A 141 -10.52 -4.37 -2.83
N LYS A 142 -10.25 -5.26 -1.86
CA LYS A 142 -11.18 -6.31 -1.42
C LYS A 142 -11.12 -6.43 0.09
N ALA A 143 -12.25 -6.72 0.70
CA ALA A 143 -12.36 -6.86 2.15
C ALA A 143 -12.87 -8.25 2.54
N THR A 144 -12.52 -8.69 3.74
CA THR A 144 -13.18 -9.81 4.42
C THR A 144 -14.53 -9.39 4.99
N SER A 145 -15.30 -10.36 5.48
CA SER A 145 -16.41 -10.10 6.40
C SER A 145 -15.94 -9.51 7.74
N VAL A 146 -16.87 -8.94 8.49
CA VAL A 146 -16.66 -8.47 9.86
C VAL A 146 -16.76 -9.66 10.82
N VAL A 147 -15.91 -9.68 11.85
CA VAL A 147 -16.02 -10.60 12.98
C VAL A 147 -16.47 -9.79 14.18
N ASP A 148 -17.64 -10.09 14.71
CA ASP A 148 -18.22 -9.35 15.84
C ASP A 148 -17.47 -9.65 17.15
N ASP A 149 -17.23 -8.60 17.95
CA ASP A 149 -16.73 -8.62 19.32
C ASP A 149 -15.48 -9.50 19.54
N ASN A 150 -14.53 -9.50 18.60
CA ASN A 150 -13.30 -10.28 18.74
C ASN A 150 -12.04 -9.62 18.18
N GLY A 151 -11.32 -8.88 19.02
CA GLY A 151 -9.96 -8.42 18.72
C GLY A 151 -8.83 -9.37 19.11
N PHE A 152 -9.09 -10.42 19.90
CA PHE A 152 -8.02 -11.25 20.45
C PHE A 152 -7.52 -12.29 19.43
N ASN A 153 -8.44 -12.95 18.73
CA ASN A 153 -8.12 -14.00 17.76
C ASN A 153 -9.21 -14.18 16.67
N PRO A 154 -9.65 -13.13 15.98
CA PRO A 154 -10.67 -13.25 14.94
C PRO A 154 -10.20 -14.15 13.81
N THR A 155 -11.12 -14.88 13.18
CA THR A 155 -10.83 -15.87 12.13
C THR A 155 -11.72 -15.66 10.90
N TRP A 156 -11.12 -15.74 9.72
CA TRP A 156 -11.77 -15.69 8.40
C TRP A 156 -11.46 -16.95 7.58
N GLU A 157 -11.03 -18.05 8.20
CA GLU A 157 -10.53 -19.24 7.51
C GLU A 157 -11.51 -19.85 6.50
N THR A 158 -12.81 -19.71 6.74
CA THR A 158 -13.89 -20.21 5.88
C THR A 158 -14.25 -19.27 4.73
N GLU A 159 -13.71 -18.04 4.71
CA GLU A 159 -13.96 -17.05 3.66
C GLU A 159 -13.20 -17.40 2.37
N PRO A 160 -13.71 -16.97 1.19
CA PRO A 160 -13.03 -17.17 -0.07
C PRO A 160 -11.71 -16.39 -0.14
N GLU A 161 -10.74 -16.93 -0.89
CA GLU A 161 -9.45 -16.26 -1.10
C GLU A 161 -9.61 -14.95 -1.91
N LEU A 162 -8.96 -13.89 -1.46
CA LEU A 162 -8.93 -12.61 -2.17
C LEU A 162 -7.98 -12.71 -3.37
N THR A 163 -8.54 -12.65 -4.58
CA THR A 163 -7.76 -12.76 -5.84
C THR A 163 -7.60 -11.41 -6.52
N PHE A 164 -6.38 -11.03 -6.89
CA PHE A 164 -6.05 -9.79 -7.59
C PHE A 164 -5.29 -10.11 -8.88
N ASN A 165 -5.66 -9.46 -9.97
CA ASN A 165 -4.90 -9.54 -11.23
C ASN A 165 -4.04 -8.28 -11.35
N VAL A 166 -2.72 -8.42 -11.24
CA VAL A 166 -1.78 -7.28 -11.21
C VAL A 166 -0.95 -7.28 -12.49
N THR A 167 -1.17 -6.28 -13.34
CA THR A 167 -0.54 -6.11 -14.66
C THR A 167 0.92 -5.69 -14.56
N MET A 168 1.22 -4.77 -13.63
CA MET A 168 2.54 -4.14 -13.42
C MET A 168 3.02 -4.38 -11.98
N PRO A 169 3.26 -5.64 -11.55
CA PRO A 169 3.65 -5.95 -10.19
C PRO A 169 4.93 -5.22 -9.74
N GLN A 170 5.84 -4.90 -10.67
CA GLN A 170 7.06 -4.13 -10.36
C GLN A 170 6.81 -2.67 -9.96
N MET A 171 5.61 -2.15 -10.21
CA MET A 171 5.15 -0.81 -9.81
C MET A 171 4.15 -0.84 -8.65
N ALA A 172 3.75 -2.05 -8.21
CA ALA A 172 2.63 -2.23 -7.32
C ALA A 172 3.04 -2.31 -5.84
N PHE A 173 2.13 -1.90 -4.97
CA PHE A 173 2.19 -2.08 -3.53
C PHE A 173 0.97 -2.88 -3.08
N VAL A 174 1.14 -3.63 -2.00
CA VAL A 174 0.06 -4.33 -1.32
C VAL A 174 -0.07 -3.75 0.08
N THR A 175 -1.28 -3.35 0.45
CA THR A 175 -1.60 -2.83 1.77
C THR A 175 -2.62 -3.72 2.44
N PHE A 176 -2.36 -4.07 3.70
CA PHE A 176 -3.27 -4.75 4.60
C PHE A 176 -3.73 -3.74 5.64
N ASP A 177 -4.98 -3.33 5.61
CA ASP A 177 -5.59 -2.48 6.62
C ASP A 177 -6.55 -3.33 7.46
N VAL A 178 -6.38 -3.31 8.78
CA VAL A 178 -7.33 -3.88 9.73
C VAL A 178 -8.19 -2.74 10.23
N MET A 179 -9.50 -2.88 10.01
CA MET A 179 -10.50 -1.88 10.36
C MET A 179 -11.36 -2.42 11.50
N ASP A 180 -11.86 -1.52 12.33
CA ASP A 180 -12.89 -1.77 13.35
C ASP A 180 -14.23 -1.28 12.80
N LYS A 181 -15.25 -2.16 12.75
CA LYS A 181 -16.56 -1.79 12.22
C LYS A 181 -17.33 -1.02 13.29
N ASP A 182 -17.60 0.25 13.04
CA ASP A 182 -18.42 1.05 13.95
C ASP A 182 -19.91 0.96 13.57
N ALA A 183 -20.75 0.77 14.58
CA ALA A 183 -22.20 0.79 14.41
C ALA A 183 -22.73 2.19 14.02
N VAL A 184 -22.02 3.25 14.44
CA VAL A 184 -22.35 4.65 14.16
C VAL A 184 -21.07 5.43 13.87
N GLY A 185 -20.96 5.97 12.66
CA GLY A 185 -19.79 6.78 12.24
C GLY A 185 -18.99 6.11 11.13
N ASP A 186 -17.75 6.58 10.97
CA ASP A 186 -16.77 5.98 10.07
C ASP A 186 -15.99 4.88 10.80
N ASP A 187 -15.65 3.81 10.09
CA ASP A 187 -14.87 2.69 10.63
C ASP A 187 -13.43 3.11 10.99
N ASP A 188 -12.97 2.71 12.16
CA ASP A 188 -11.66 3.08 12.68
C ASP A 188 -10.53 2.18 12.14
N LEU A 189 -9.39 2.78 11.77
CA LEU A 189 -8.18 2.01 11.41
C LEU A 189 -7.49 1.49 12.68
N VAL A 190 -7.48 0.16 12.84
CA VAL A 190 -6.81 -0.54 13.94
C VAL A 190 -5.31 -0.62 13.70
N GLY A 191 -4.91 -0.99 12.50
CA GLY A 191 -3.52 -1.18 12.13
C GLY A 191 -3.36 -1.43 10.64
N THR A 192 -2.17 -1.15 10.12
CA THR A 192 -1.88 -1.26 8.69
C THR A 192 -0.52 -1.91 8.47
N TYR A 193 -0.30 -2.45 7.27
CA TYR A 193 1.01 -2.80 6.78
C TYR A 193 1.05 -2.71 5.26
N THR A 194 2.00 -1.94 4.73
CA THR A 194 2.21 -1.79 3.29
C THR A 194 3.59 -2.31 2.90
N LEU A 195 3.69 -2.95 1.75
CA LEU A 195 4.95 -3.36 1.15
C LEU A 195 4.89 -3.32 -0.39
N PRO A 196 6.02 -3.09 -1.07
CA PRO A 196 6.11 -3.31 -2.51
C PRO A 196 5.78 -4.77 -2.86
N PHE A 197 5.10 -4.98 -3.99
CA PHE A 197 4.65 -6.31 -4.40
C PHE A 197 5.81 -7.32 -4.52
N HIS A 198 6.97 -6.87 -5.00
CA HIS A 198 8.16 -7.73 -5.14
C HIS A 198 8.74 -8.19 -3.80
N SER A 199 8.35 -7.57 -2.68
CA SER A 199 8.77 -7.92 -1.33
C SER A 199 7.81 -8.92 -0.64
N LEU A 200 6.70 -9.29 -1.29
CA LEU A 200 5.77 -10.30 -0.75
C LEU A 200 6.41 -11.69 -0.74
N ALA A 201 6.54 -12.25 0.46
CA ALA A 201 6.93 -13.64 0.63
C ALA A 201 5.72 -14.58 0.46
N LYS A 202 5.87 -15.63 -0.35
CA LYS A 202 4.83 -16.66 -0.57
C LYS A 202 4.64 -17.56 0.65
N GLY A 203 3.53 -18.29 0.67
CA GLY A 203 3.19 -19.29 1.70
C GLY A 203 2.51 -18.68 2.92
N TYR A 204 2.56 -19.40 4.04
CA TYR A 204 2.02 -18.94 5.31
C TYR A 204 2.94 -17.90 5.95
N ARG A 205 2.39 -16.74 6.31
CA ARG A 205 3.13 -15.60 6.85
C ARG A 205 2.34 -14.89 7.92
N HIS A 206 3.05 -14.27 8.86
CA HIS A 206 2.49 -13.21 9.69
C HIS A 206 2.78 -11.85 9.04
N VAL A 207 1.75 -11.02 8.97
CA VAL A 207 1.88 -9.58 8.69
C VAL A 207 1.92 -8.88 10.03
N HIS A 208 3.04 -8.23 10.33
CA HIS A 208 3.23 -7.49 11.58
C HIS A 208 2.64 -6.10 11.43
N LEU A 209 1.52 -5.84 12.11
CA LEU A 209 0.79 -4.59 11.97
C LEU A 209 1.55 -3.43 12.61
N CYS A 210 1.35 -2.25 12.06
CA CYS A 210 1.90 -1.00 12.57
C CYS A 210 0.87 0.13 12.46
N THR A 211 1.12 1.25 13.14
CA THR A 211 0.36 2.48 12.95
C THR A 211 0.68 3.09 11.58
N LEU A 212 -0.10 4.11 11.16
CA LEU A 212 0.24 4.92 9.97
C LEU A 212 1.62 5.59 10.05
N GLY A 213 2.13 5.86 11.26
CA GLY A 213 3.49 6.34 11.48
C GLY A 213 4.55 5.24 11.49
N SER A 214 4.29 4.08 10.89
CA SER A 214 5.18 2.90 10.87
C SER A 214 5.62 2.39 12.25
N LYS A 215 4.92 2.73 13.34
CA LYS A 215 5.25 2.23 14.69
C LYS A 215 4.67 0.83 14.89
N PRO A 216 5.47 -0.19 15.26
CA PRO A 216 4.98 -1.54 15.46
C PRO A 216 3.85 -1.61 16.50
N LEU A 217 2.76 -2.31 16.17
CA LEU A 217 1.66 -2.60 17.08
C LEU A 217 1.87 -3.96 17.73
N LEU A 218 2.91 -4.12 18.56
CA LEU A 218 3.20 -5.43 19.15
C LEU A 218 2.15 -5.84 20.20
N PRO A 219 1.68 -7.10 20.22
CA PRO A 219 2.06 -8.24 19.35
C PRO A 219 1.09 -8.48 18.18
N ALA A 220 0.38 -7.45 17.71
CA ALA A 220 -0.68 -7.55 16.72
C ALA A 220 -0.19 -8.02 15.34
N THR A 221 -0.82 -9.08 14.82
CA THR A 221 -0.50 -9.64 13.51
C THR A 221 -1.71 -10.15 12.75
N LEU A 222 -1.61 -10.24 11.43
CA LEU A 222 -2.47 -11.08 10.60
C LEU A 222 -1.74 -12.37 10.24
N PHE A 223 -2.41 -13.51 10.28
CA PHE A 223 -1.93 -14.76 9.71
C PHE A 223 -2.58 -14.98 8.34
N ILE A 224 -1.76 -15.11 7.30
CA ILE A 224 -2.20 -15.16 5.91
C ILE A 224 -1.50 -16.27 5.13
N ASN A 225 -2.11 -16.71 4.03
CA ASN A 225 -1.45 -17.53 3.01
C ASN A 225 -1.40 -16.79 1.67
N ILE A 226 -0.22 -16.69 1.07
CA ILE A 226 0.01 -15.97 -0.19
C ILE A 226 0.41 -16.95 -1.30
N LYS A 227 -0.29 -16.87 -2.43
CA LYS A 227 0.06 -17.55 -3.69
C LYS A 227 0.21 -16.51 -4.80
N GLN A 228 1.22 -16.68 -5.65
CA GLN A 228 1.43 -15.86 -6.85
C GLN A 228 1.67 -16.80 -8.02
N THR A 229 0.86 -16.66 -9.07
CA THR A 229 0.91 -17.43 -10.31
C THR A 229 0.92 -16.52 -11.53
#